data_AF-A0A833G352-F1
#
_entry.id   AF-A0A833G352-F1
#
_cell.length_a   1.000
_cell.length_b   1.000
_cell.length_c   1.000
_cell.angle_alpha   90.00
_cell.angle_beta   90.00
_cell.angle_gamma   90.00
#
_symmetry.space_group_name_H-M   'P 1'
#
loop_
_entity.id
_entity.type
_entity.pdbx_description
1 polymer ?
#
loop_
_entity_poly.entity_id
_entity_poly.type
_entity_poly.pdbx_seq_one_letter_code
_entity_poly.pdbx_strand_id
1 'polypeptide(L)'
;MSGLMRSFGPELRGWVMRMFRYVVDGAARLLAATLGLALAMVVACVGLQVVMRYGFGSPPAWSEELAMLMFSWLTLGGIAFGVREG
;
A
#
# COMPACT_ATOMS: atom_id res chain seq x y z
N MET A 1 19.00 44.27 -19.36
CA MET A 1 17.90 43.62 -18.62
C MET A 1 17.79 42.12 -18.94
N SER A 2 18.89 41.37 -18.96
CA SER A 2 18.91 39.95 -19.37
C SER A 2 19.65 39.01 -18.39
N GLY A 3 20.14 39.52 -17.26
CA GLY A 3 20.87 38.76 -16.25
C GLY A 3 20.01 38.19 -15.11
N LEU A 4 18.80 38.72 -14.88
CA LEU A 4 17.99 38.41 -13.69
C LEU A 4 17.07 37.19 -13.86
N MET A 5 16.93 36.67 -15.08
CA MET A 5 16.06 35.52 -15.39
C MET A 5 16.75 34.14 -15.20
N ARG A 6 18.07 34.09 -14.97
CA ARG A 6 18.83 32.83 -14.84
C ARG A 6 18.99 32.35 -13.39
N SER A 7 18.75 33.20 -12.39
CA SER A 7 18.95 32.84 -10.97
C SER A 7 17.72 32.24 -10.28
N PHE A 8 16.55 32.26 -10.92
CA PHE A 8 15.31 31.69 -10.35
C PHE A 8 15.13 30.17 -10.59
N GLY A 9 15.95 29.55 -11.45
CA GLY A 9 15.86 28.14 -11.80
C GLY A 9 16.24 27.10 -10.72
N PRO A 10 17.29 27.29 -9.90
CA PRO A 10 17.74 26.25 -8.96
C PRO A 10 16.87 26.15 -7.68
N GLU A 11 16.36 27.28 -7.18
CA GLU A 11 15.54 27.36 -5.96
C GLU A 11 14.18 26.64 -6.13
N LEU A 12 13.53 26.90 -7.27
CA LEU A 12 12.23 26.31 -7.62
C LEU A 12 12.33 24.78 -7.77
N ARG A 13 13.42 24.29 -8.39
CA ARG A 13 13.69 22.87 -8.54
C ARG A 13 13.84 22.18 -7.17
N GLY A 14 14.50 22.84 -6.22
CA GLY A 14 14.66 22.34 -4.85
C GLY A 14 13.35 22.27 -4.07
N TRP A 15 12.45 23.23 -4.26
CA TRP A 15 11.12 23.22 -3.65
C TRP A 15 10.19 22.17 -4.27
N VAL A 16 10.15 22.09 -5.59
CA VAL A 16 9.34 21.09 -6.32
C VAL A 16 9.82 19.67 -5.98
N MET A 17 11.12 19.43 -5.96
CA MET A 17 11.68 18.12 -5.59
C MET A 17 11.39 17.76 -4.13
N ARG A 18 11.40 18.73 -3.21
CA ARG A 18 11.01 18.51 -1.80
C ARG A 18 9.53 18.16 -1.69
N MET A 19 8.66 18.94 -2.34
CA MET A 19 7.21 18.70 -2.36
C MET A 19 6.87 17.33 -2.94
N PHE A 20 7.47 16.99 -4.09
CA PHE A 20 7.26 15.73 -4.78
C PHE A 20 7.67 14.54 -3.89
N ARG A 21 8.87 14.59 -3.29
CA ARG A 21 9.32 13.53 -2.39
C ARG A 21 8.41 13.37 -1.17
N TYR A 22 7.94 14.47 -0.58
CA TYR A 22 7.02 14.40 0.56
C TYR A 22 5.70 13.68 0.21
N VAL A 23 5.13 13.97 -0.95
CA VAL A 23 3.91 13.31 -1.42
C VAL A 23 4.17 11.83 -1.71
N VAL A 24 5.27 11.52 -2.39
CA VAL A 24 5.66 10.14 -2.70
C VAL A 24 5.94 9.33 -1.44
N ASP A 25 6.64 9.90 -0.46
CA ASP A 25 6.92 9.24 0.81
C ASP A 25 5.64 9.01 1.64
N GLY A 26 4.71 9.96 1.61
CA GLY A 26 3.39 9.81 2.23
C GLY A 26 2.59 8.67 1.58
N ALA A 27 2.55 8.62 0.25
CA ALA A 27 1.89 7.56 -0.50
C ALA A 27 2.53 6.17 -0.23
N ALA A 28 3.87 6.11 -0.17
CA ALA A 28 4.59 4.88 0.14
C ALA A 28 4.27 4.36 1.54
N ARG A 29 4.18 5.24 2.55
CA ARG A 29 3.77 4.85 3.92
C ARG A 29 2.33 4.34 3.97
N LEU A 30 1.42 4.95 3.24
CA LEU A 30 0.05 4.47 3.13
C LEU A 30 -0.02 3.07 2.49
N LEU A 31 0.74 2.84 1.41
CA LEU A 31 0.85 1.53 0.77
C LEU A 31 1.41 0.47 1.73
N ALA A 32 2.47 0.80 2.48
CA ALA A 32 3.02 -0.13 3.47
C ALA A 32 1.99 -0.49 4.56
N ALA A 33 1.27 0.50 5.07
CA ALA A 33 0.25 0.30 6.10
C ALA A 33 -0.93 -0.54 5.60
N THR A 34 -1.41 -0.29 4.38
CA THR A 34 -2.51 -1.06 3.79
C THR A 34 -2.09 -2.49 3.44
N LEU A 35 -0.85 -2.72 3.01
CA LEU A 35 -0.32 -4.07 2.80
C LEU A 35 -0.22 -4.86 4.10
N GLY A 36 0.29 -4.25 5.17
CA GLY A 36 0.33 -4.87 6.49
C GLY A 36 -1.08 -5.23 7.00
N LEU A 37 -2.05 -4.33 6.82
CA LEU A 37 -3.44 -4.58 7.17
C LEU A 37 -4.05 -5.72 6.35
N ALA A 38 -3.83 -5.74 5.04
CA ALA A 38 -4.34 -6.80 4.17
C ALA A 38 -3.76 -8.17 4.55
N LEU A 39 -2.47 -8.22 4.92
CA LEU A 39 -1.83 -9.45 5.40
C LEU A 39 -2.48 -9.93 6.71
N ALA A 40 -2.67 -9.04 7.68
CA ALA A 40 -3.32 -9.36 8.94
C ALA A 40 -4.76 -9.85 8.73
N MET A 41 -5.50 -9.24 7.80
CA MET A 41 -6.86 -9.63 7.44
C MET A 41 -6.92 -11.02 6.81
N VAL A 42 -6.00 -11.36 5.89
CA VAL A 42 -5.92 -12.72 5.32
C VAL A 42 -5.67 -13.75 6.42
N VAL A 43 -4.72 -13.48 7.34
CA VAL A 43 -4.43 -14.37 8.47
C VAL A 43 -5.65 -14.54 9.37
N ALA A 44 -6.33 -13.44 9.72
CA ALA A 44 -7.55 -13.48 10.53
C ALA A 44 -8.67 -14.26 9.84
N CYS A 45 -8.85 -14.09 8.54
CA CYS A 45 -9.86 -14.79 7.75
C CYS A 45 -9.60 -16.30 7.72
N VAL A 46 -8.36 -16.72 7.46
CA VAL A 46 -7.97 -18.14 7.50
C VAL A 46 -8.13 -18.72 8.92
N GLY A 47 -7.77 -17.96 9.96
CA GLY A 47 -8.00 -18.36 11.35
C GLY A 47 -9.49 -18.57 11.66
N LEU A 48 -10.34 -17.64 11.23
CA LEU A 48 -11.81 -17.76 11.34
C LEU A 48 -12.34 -18.97 10.58
N GLN A 49 -11.83 -19.22 9.37
CA GLN A 49 -12.20 -20.39 8.57
C GLN A 49 -11.82 -21.70 9.28
N VAL A 50 -10.64 -21.79 9.88
CA VAL A 50 -10.20 -22.95 10.67
C VAL A 50 -11.14 -23.15 11.87
N VAL A 51 -11.39 -22.10 12.66
CA VAL A 51 -12.29 -22.18 13.83
C VAL A 51 -13.71 -22.57 13.44
N MET A 52 -14.28 -21.98 12.39
CA MET A 52 -15.61 -22.35 11.91
C MET A 52 -15.64 -23.76 11.33
N ARG A 53 -14.61 -24.18 10.59
CA ARG A 53 -14.56 -25.52 9.98
C ARG A 53 -14.45 -26.62 11.04
N TYR A 54 -13.62 -26.43 12.06
CA TYR A 54 -13.43 -27.44 13.12
C TYR A 54 -14.46 -27.31 14.25
N GLY A 55 -15.05 -26.13 14.47
CA GLY A 55 -16.03 -25.89 15.55
C GLY A 55 -17.50 -25.97 15.11
N PHE A 56 -17.84 -25.49 13.90
CA PHE A 56 -19.23 -25.35 13.42
C PHE A 56 -19.54 -26.18 12.15
N GLY A 57 -18.54 -26.83 11.55
CA GLY A 57 -18.72 -27.73 10.40
C GLY A 57 -19.02 -27.06 9.05
N SER A 58 -19.17 -25.71 9.02
CA SER A 58 -19.56 -24.96 7.83
C SER A 58 -18.71 -23.69 7.69
N PRO A 59 -17.88 -23.53 6.64
CA PRO A 59 -17.15 -22.30 6.41
C PRO A 59 -18.10 -21.18 5.93
N PRO A 60 -17.97 -19.94 6.45
CA PRO A 60 -18.85 -18.85 6.08
C PRO A 60 -18.43 -18.21 4.75
N ALA A 61 -19.35 -18.18 3.77
CA ALA A 61 -19.08 -17.74 2.38
C ALA A 61 -18.52 -16.31 2.27
N TRP A 62 -18.89 -15.40 3.18
CA TRP A 62 -18.40 -14.02 3.18
C TRP A 62 -16.88 -13.92 3.46
N SER A 63 -16.30 -14.89 4.17
CA SER A 63 -14.85 -14.92 4.43
C SER A 63 -14.04 -15.29 3.18
N GLU A 64 -14.65 -16.00 2.23
CA GLU A 64 -13.97 -16.41 1.00
C GLU A 64 -13.80 -15.21 0.05
N GLU A 65 -14.86 -14.44 -0.17
CA GLU A 65 -14.83 -13.22 -0.98
C GLU A 65 -13.91 -12.14 -0.36
N LEU A 66 -13.95 -11.97 0.96
CA LEU A 66 -13.09 -11.02 1.68
C LEU A 66 -11.60 -11.40 1.56
N ALA A 67 -11.28 -12.70 1.65
CA ALA A 67 -9.92 -13.20 1.47
C ALA A 67 -9.41 -12.95 0.05
N MET A 68 -10.24 -13.14 -0.98
CA MET A 68 -9.86 -12.85 -2.37
C MET A 68 -9.62 -11.36 -2.61
N LEU A 69 -10.46 -10.49 -2.05
CA LEU A 69 -10.26 -9.04 -2.09
C LEU A 69 -8.95 -8.62 -1.42
N MET A 70 -8.62 -9.16 -0.25
CA MET A 70 -7.36 -8.84 0.42
C MET A 70 -6.14 -9.43 -0.29
N PHE A 71 -6.25 -10.63 -0.86
CA PHE A 71 -5.18 -11.25 -1.64
C PHE A 71 -4.86 -10.49 -2.92
N SER A 72 -5.89 -10.06 -3.66
CA SER A 72 -5.71 -9.21 -4.85
C SER A 72 -5.07 -7.88 -4.48
N TRP A 73 -5.46 -7.28 -3.34
CA TRP A 73 -4.84 -6.05 -2.83
C TRP A 73 -3.38 -6.23 -2.43
N LEU A 74 -3.03 -7.36 -1.78
CA LEU A 74 -1.65 -7.75 -1.48
C LEU A 74 -0.82 -7.98 -2.73
N THR A 75 -1.38 -8.61 -3.76
CA THR A 75 -0.66 -8.91 -5.01
C THR A 75 -0.34 -7.62 -5.76
N LEU A 76 -1.35 -6.78 -5.98
CA LEU A 76 -1.19 -5.51 -6.70
C LEU A 76 -0.30 -4.53 -5.93
N GLY A 77 -0.56 -4.35 -4.63
CA GLY A 77 0.23 -3.45 -3.80
C GLY A 77 1.63 -3.99 -3.52
N GLY A 78 1.78 -5.31 -3.37
CA GLY A 78 3.06 -5.97 -3.09
C GLY A 78 4.04 -5.86 -4.25
N ILE A 79 3.57 -5.93 -5.50
CA ILE A 79 4.40 -5.65 -6.69
C ILE A 79 4.88 -4.20 -6.68
N ALA A 80 3.98 -3.24 -6.41
CA ALA A 80 4.34 -1.82 -6.37
C ALA A 80 5.33 -1.48 -5.25
N PHE A 81 5.19 -2.12 -4.09
CA PHE A 81 6.11 -1.96 -2.97
C PHE A 81 7.45 -2.68 -3.21
N GLY A 82 7.42 -3.91 -3.74
CA GLY A 82 8.63 -4.67 -4.07
C GLY A 82 9.54 -3.98 -5.08
N VAL A 83 8.99 -3.23 -6.04
CA VAL A 83 9.77 -2.42 -7.00
C VAL A 83 10.42 -1.18 -6.36
N ARG A 84 9.89 -0.69 -5.23
CA ARG A 84 10.46 0.46 -4.50
C ARG A 84 11.59 0.04 -3.55
N GLU A 85 11.46 -1.13 -2.92
CA GLU A 85 12.45 -1.67 -2.00
C GLU A 85 13.56 -2.49 -2.71
N GLY A 86 13.34 -2.93 -3.95
CA GLY A 86 14.27 -3.71 -4.78
C GLY A 86 15.20 -2.91 -5.69
#